data_AF-A0A183HJF5-F1
#
_entry.id   AF-A0A183HJF5-F1
#
_cell.length_a   1.000
_cell.length_b   1.000
_cell.length_c   1.000
_cell.angle_alpha   90.00
_cell.angle_beta   90.00
_cell.angle_gamma   90.00
#
_symmetry.space_group_name_H-M   'P 1'
#
loop_
_entity.id
_entity.type
_entity.pdbx_description
1 polymer ?
#
loop_
_entity_poly.entity_id
_entity_poly.type
_entity_poly.pdbx_seq_one_letter_code
_entity_poly.pdbx_strand_id
1 'polypeptide(L)'
;MKVLWWNAPYNYILHLSLVFAVVPWLYSYFNEQHRKQSYSVEQTVMLAWDKVITQPTVLFRKVVIGINCNVDMIVTGTSLLERLNVTSTQRQDHEVISNAKDLYESFAYFFSRGAAAERHISDPKMFQALVQFASEPRHRPRHYIGGNAALIAQKIANSFP
;
A
#
# COMPACT_ATOMS: atom_id res chain seq x y z
N MET A 1 -38.31 23.18 -61.28
CA MET A 1 -38.23 23.37 -59.82
C MET A 1 -39.44 22.68 -59.19
N LYS A 2 -39.28 21.46 -58.66
CA LYS A 2 -40.36 20.75 -57.94
C LYS A 2 -40.24 21.08 -56.46
N VAL A 3 -41.18 21.88 -55.97
CA VAL A 3 -41.34 22.20 -54.55
C VAL A 3 -41.71 20.90 -53.83
N LEU A 4 -40.86 20.47 -52.90
CA LEU A 4 -41.11 19.29 -52.08
C LEU A 4 -42.22 19.64 -51.07
N TRP A 5 -43.44 19.17 -51.31
CA TRP A 5 -44.55 19.36 -50.38
C TRP A 5 -44.35 18.42 -49.18
N TRP A 6 -43.94 18.97 -48.04
CA TRP A 6 -43.68 18.22 -46.80
C TRP A 6 -44.95 17.57 -46.21
N ASN A 7 -46.15 18.06 -46.57
CA ASN A 7 -47.41 17.70 -45.94
C ASN A 7 -48.33 16.88 -46.85
N ALA A 8 -47.90 15.67 -47.23
CA ALA A 8 -48.80 14.67 -47.83
C ALA A 8 -49.27 13.66 -46.76
N PRO A 9 -50.54 13.21 -46.78
CA PRO A 9 -51.12 12.34 -45.74
C PRO A 9 -50.50 10.94 -45.64
N TYR A 10 -49.54 10.58 -46.52
CA TYR A 10 -48.74 9.35 -46.43
C TYR A 10 -47.40 9.51 -45.69
N ASN A 11 -46.99 10.75 -45.38
CA ASN A 11 -45.68 11.03 -44.75
C ASN A 11 -45.64 10.73 -43.25
N TYR A 12 -46.78 10.56 -42.58
CA TYR A 12 -46.80 10.30 -41.13
C TYR A 12 -46.09 8.98 -40.78
N ILE A 13 -46.22 7.94 -41.61
CA ILE A 13 -45.56 6.64 -41.41
C ILE A 13 -44.04 6.79 -41.56
N LEU A 14 -43.58 7.59 -42.53
CA LEU A 14 -42.16 7.88 -42.74
C LEU A 14 -41.58 8.74 -41.62
N HIS A 15 -42.33 9.71 -41.11
CA HIS A 15 -41.93 10.49 -39.94
C HIS A 15 -41.85 9.62 -38.69
N LEU A 16 -42.83 8.73 -38.48
CA LEU A 16 -42.83 7.77 -37.37
C LEU A 16 -41.65 6.79 -37.46
N SER A 17 -41.36 6.22 -38.65
CA SER A 17 -40.24 5.30 -38.82
C SER A 17 -38.90 5.98 -38.58
N LEU A 18 -38.74 7.24 -39.02
CA LEU A 18 -37.55 8.03 -38.76
C LEU A 18 -37.38 8.31 -37.27
N VAL A 19 -38.45 8.68 -36.56
CA VAL A 19 -38.42 8.87 -35.09
C VAL A 19 -38.07 7.56 -34.38
N PHE A 20 -38.68 6.43 -34.75
CA PHE A 20 -38.39 5.12 -34.16
C PHE A 20 -37.00 4.57 -34.52
N ALA A 21 -36.33 5.10 -35.54
CA ALA A 21 -34.93 4.77 -35.82
C ALA A 21 -33.96 5.71 -35.08
N VAL A 22 -34.23 7.02 -35.12
CA VAL A 22 -33.32 8.05 -34.59
C VAL A 22 -33.35 8.10 -33.06
N VAL A 23 -34.52 7.94 -32.42
CA VAL A 23 -34.61 8.02 -30.95
C VAL A 23 -33.88 6.86 -30.26
N PRO A 24 -34.08 5.58 -30.65
CA PRO A 24 -33.30 4.49 -30.07
C PRO A 24 -31.83 4.53 -30.45
N TRP A 25 -31.48 5.04 -31.64
CA TRP A 25 -30.08 5.22 -32.04
C TRP A 25 -29.39 6.30 -31.21
N LEU A 26 -30.02 7.46 -30.99
CA LEU A 26 -29.51 8.50 -30.10
C LEU A 26 -29.45 7.99 -28.66
N TYR A 27 -30.49 7.30 -28.19
CA TYR A 27 -30.49 6.69 -26.85
C TYR A 27 -29.33 5.69 -26.71
N SER A 28 -29.14 4.81 -27.68
CA SER A 28 -28.02 3.86 -27.70
C SER A 28 -26.68 4.56 -27.78
N TYR A 29 -26.51 5.58 -28.62
CA TYR A 29 -25.26 6.32 -28.80
C TYR A 29 -24.84 7.07 -27.52
N PHE A 30 -25.78 7.79 -26.90
CA PHE A 30 -25.53 8.49 -25.63
C PHE A 30 -25.38 7.51 -24.45
N ASN A 31 -26.22 6.47 -24.38
CA ASN A 31 -26.15 5.50 -23.29
C ASN A 31 -24.95 4.56 -23.43
N GLU A 32 -24.47 4.21 -24.63
CA GLU A 32 -23.20 3.47 -24.84
C GLU A 32 -21.99 4.31 -24.42
N GLN A 33 -21.98 5.62 -24.69
CA GLN A 33 -20.92 6.52 -24.21
C GLN A 33 -20.87 6.58 -22.68
N HIS A 34 -22.03 6.63 -22.01
CA HIS A 34 -22.10 6.60 -20.54
C HIS A 34 -21.91 5.19 -19.93
N ARG A 35 -22.31 4.12 -20.63
CA ARG A 35 -22.17 2.72 -20.18
C ARG A 35 -20.74 2.22 -20.30
N LYS A 36 -19.95 2.72 -21.24
CA LYS A 36 -18.51 2.39 -21.37
C LYS A 36 -17.64 3.05 -20.28
N GLN A 37 -18.17 4.02 -19.55
CA GLN A 37 -17.60 4.54 -18.30
C GLN A 37 -18.36 3.98 -17.09
N SER A 38 -18.68 2.69 -17.10
CA SER A 38 -19.03 2.01 -15.85
C SER A 38 -17.77 2.04 -14.98
N TYR A 39 -17.76 2.92 -13.97
CA TYR A 39 -16.66 3.00 -13.01
C TYR A 39 -16.33 1.60 -12.49
N SER A 40 -15.03 1.34 -12.28
CA SER A 40 -14.67 0.12 -11.57
C SER A 40 -15.31 0.14 -10.17
N VAL A 41 -15.43 -1.03 -9.54
CA VAL A 41 -16.00 -1.11 -8.19
C VAL A 41 -15.17 -0.24 -7.23
N GLU A 42 -13.84 -0.24 -7.37
CA GLU A 42 -12.93 0.56 -6.57
C GLU A 42 -13.16 2.06 -6.77
N GLN A 43 -13.36 2.50 -8.02
CA GLN A 43 -13.65 3.90 -8.32
C GLN A 43 -15.00 4.33 -7.72
N THR A 44 -16.00 3.47 -7.80
CA THR A 44 -17.33 3.72 -7.22
C THR A 44 -17.24 3.84 -5.70
N VAL A 45 -16.48 2.95 -5.03
CA VAL A 45 -16.25 3.00 -3.58
C VAL A 45 -15.47 4.25 -3.19
N MET A 46 -14.42 4.61 -3.94
CA MET A 46 -13.64 5.81 -3.69
C MET A 46 -14.50 7.08 -3.76
N LEU A 47 -15.34 7.21 -4.78
CA LEU A 47 -16.26 8.35 -4.93
C LEU A 47 -17.30 8.39 -3.79
N ALA A 48 -17.78 7.22 -3.35
CA ALA A 48 -18.67 7.14 -2.21
C ALA A 48 -17.98 7.56 -0.90
N TRP A 49 -16.74 7.13 -0.66
CA TRP A 49 -15.95 7.52 0.50
C TRP A 49 -15.65 9.00 0.53
N ASP A 50 -15.27 9.59 -0.62
CA ASP A 50 -15.01 11.03 -0.73
C ASP A 50 -16.25 11.87 -0.39
N LYS A 51 -17.43 11.39 -0.78
CA LYS A 51 -18.70 12.05 -0.45
C LYS A 51 -19.09 11.92 1.02
N VAL A 52 -18.73 10.83 1.69
CA VAL A 52 -19.20 10.49 3.05
C VAL A 52 -18.23 10.91 4.15
N ILE A 53 -16.92 10.80 3.93
CA ILE A 53 -15.90 11.09 4.94
C ILE A 53 -15.66 12.59 5.00
N THR A 54 -16.23 13.23 6.02
CA THR A 54 -16.07 14.67 6.30
C THR A 54 -15.52 14.90 7.71
N GLN A 55 -14.85 16.03 7.94
CA GLN A 55 -14.33 16.36 9.26
C GLN A 55 -15.47 16.64 10.26
N PRO A 56 -15.37 16.17 11.51
CA PRO A 56 -16.37 16.45 12.53
C PRO A 56 -16.34 17.91 12.97
N THR A 57 -17.48 18.45 13.41
CA THR A 57 -17.62 19.84 13.86
C THR A 57 -16.80 20.15 15.12
N VAL A 58 -16.58 19.14 15.98
CA VAL A 58 -15.76 19.26 17.19
C VAL A 58 -14.46 18.51 16.97
N LEU A 59 -13.35 19.24 16.97
CA LEU A 59 -12.01 18.71 16.77
C LEU A 59 -11.27 18.59 18.11
N PHE A 60 -10.54 17.49 18.27
CA PHE A 60 -9.58 17.36 19.35
C PHE A 60 -8.41 18.33 19.12
N ARG A 61 -7.88 18.96 20.18
CA ARG A 61 -6.76 19.91 20.10
C ARG A 61 -5.43 19.34 20.57
N LYS A 62 -5.48 18.30 21.40
CA LYS A 62 -4.31 17.65 21.99
C LYS A 62 -4.60 16.17 22.11
N VAL A 63 -3.63 15.35 21.76
CA VAL A 63 -3.67 13.89 21.90
C VAL A 63 -2.35 13.46 22.52
N VAL A 64 -2.43 12.54 23.48
CA VAL A 64 -1.26 11.92 24.10
C VAL A 64 -1.17 10.48 23.60
N ILE A 65 0.01 10.09 23.10
CA ILE A 65 0.23 8.80 22.44
C ILE A 65 1.54 8.25 22.99
N GLY A 66 1.54 6.98 23.41
CA GLY A 66 2.69 6.31 24.00
C GLY A 66 2.39 4.84 24.27
N ILE A 67 3.35 4.02 24.69
CA ILE A 67 4.75 4.36 25.00
C ILE A 67 5.75 3.69 24.02
N ASN A 68 5.30 2.75 23.19
CA ASN A 68 6.19 1.95 22.36
C ASN A 68 6.69 2.73 21.11
N CYS A 69 8.00 2.90 21.02
CA CYS A 69 8.67 3.50 19.88
C CYS A 69 10.00 2.78 19.64
N ASN A 70 10.33 2.54 18.38
CA ASN A 70 11.61 2.02 17.95
C ASN A 70 11.92 2.49 16.51
N VAL A 71 13.10 2.14 16.01
CA VAL A 71 13.50 2.38 14.61
C VAL A 71 13.70 1.04 13.95
N ASP A 72 12.94 0.78 12.91
CA ASP A 72 13.08 -0.43 12.10
C ASP A 72 14.17 -0.20 11.06
N MET A 73 15.20 -1.03 11.09
CA MET A 73 16.31 -0.98 10.15
C MET A 73 16.29 -2.21 9.26
N ILE A 74 16.13 -2.00 7.95
CA ILE A 74 16.10 -3.06 6.96
C ILE A 74 17.41 -3.04 6.17
N VAL A 75 18.15 -4.15 6.25
CA VAL A 75 19.43 -4.36 5.56
C VAL A 75 19.47 -5.73 4.89
N THR A 76 20.38 -5.90 3.94
CA THR A 76 20.66 -7.20 3.35
C THR A 76 21.41 -8.08 4.36
N GLY A 77 20.75 -9.13 4.86
CA GLY A 77 21.30 -10.00 5.90
C GLY A 77 22.64 -10.67 5.54
N THR A 78 22.81 -11.11 4.29
CA THR A 78 24.08 -11.71 3.83
C THR A 78 25.25 -10.73 3.93
N SER A 79 25.03 -9.49 3.50
CA SER A 79 26.04 -8.43 3.57
C SER A 79 26.42 -8.08 5.01
N LEU A 80 25.44 -8.09 5.93
CA LEU A 80 25.69 -7.88 7.36
C LEU A 80 26.54 -9.00 7.96
N LEU A 81 26.25 -10.27 7.61
CA LEU A 81 27.02 -11.42 8.09
C LEU A 81 28.45 -11.45 7.54
N GLU A 82 28.64 -11.10 6.27
CA GLU A 82 29.98 -10.96 5.67
C GLU A 82 30.81 -9.92 6.44
N ARG A 83 30.19 -8.81 6.84
CA ARG A 83 30.83 -7.75 7.61
C ARG A 83 31.22 -8.16 9.03
N LEU A 84 30.43 -9.04 9.65
CA LEU A 84 30.72 -9.62 10.97
C LEU A 84 31.91 -10.59 10.93
N ASN A 85 32.29 -11.08 9.74
CA ASN A 85 33.41 -12.00 9.54
C ASN A 85 33.30 -13.28 10.39
N VAL A 86 32.07 -13.77 10.57
CA VAL A 86 31.78 -14.99 11.33
C VAL A 86 31.28 -16.05 10.36
N THR A 87 31.85 -17.24 10.46
CA THR A 87 31.41 -18.39 9.67
C THR A 87 31.25 -19.60 10.58
N SER A 88 30.24 -20.42 10.30
CA SER A 88 30.04 -21.73 10.95
C SER A 88 29.66 -22.75 9.89
N THR A 89 30.06 -24.00 10.09
CA THR A 89 29.61 -25.14 9.28
C THR A 89 28.22 -25.64 9.71
N GLN A 90 27.76 -25.25 10.91
CA GLN A 90 26.47 -25.67 11.44
C GLN A 90 25.35 -24.72 10.98
N ARG A 91 24.13 -25.26 10.91
CA ARG A 91 22.89 -24.51 10.65
C ARG A 91 21.88 -24.96 11.67
N GLN A 92 21.81 -24.23 12.77
CA GLN A 92 20.96 -24.55 13.91
C GLN A 92 20.11 -23.33 14.26
N ASP A 93 18.87 -23.59 14.63
CA ASP A 93 18.02 -22.57 15.22
C ASP A 93 18.40 -22.37 16.69
N HIS A 94 18.69 -21.13 17.04
CA HIS A 94 18.90 -20.70 18.42
C HIS A 94 17.73 -19.80 18.82
N GLU A 95 17.05 -20.12 19.92
CA GLU A 95 15.92 -19.32 20.42
C GLU A 95 16.34 -17.92 20.86
N VAL A 96 17.54 -17.81 21.45
CA VAL A 96 18.15 -16.55 21.89
C VAL A 96 19.56 -16.44 21.31
N ILE A 97 19.85 -15.31 20.69
CA ILE A 97 21.15 -15.02 20.09
C ILE A 97 22.04 -14.37 21.14
N SER A 98 23.05 -15.11 21.60
CA SER A 98 23.96 -14.62 22.64
C SER A 98 25.32 -14.19 22.09
N ASN A 99 25.68 -14.65 20.91
CA ASN A 99 26.93 -14.30 20.24
C ASN A 99 26.76 -14.30 18.71
N ALA A 100 27.78 -13.81 17.99
CA ALA A 100 27.72 -13.67 16.54
C ALA A 100 27.66 -15.00 15.77
N LYS A 101 28.13 -16.11 16.37
CA LYS A 101 28.00 -17.46 15.79
C LYS A 101 26.55 -17.94 15.85
N ASP A 102 25.84 -17.75 16.96
CA ASP A 102 24.42 -18.09 17.09
C ASP A 102 23.58 -17.35 16.03
N LEU A 103 23.91 -16.07 15.78
CA LEU A 103 23.26 -15.25 14.75
C LEU A 103 23.49 -15.82 13.35
N TYR A 104 24.74 -16.18 13.03
CA TYR A 104 25.08 -16.76 11.73
C TYR A 104 24.36 -18.09 11.52
N GLU A 105 24.38 -18.98 12.51
CA GLU A 105 23.76 -20.30 12.42
C GLU A 105 22.23 -20.21 12.28
N SER A 106 21.59 -19.36 13.08
CA SER A 106 20.14 -19.13 13.02
C SER A 106 19.73 -18.49 11.70
N PHE A 107 20.48 -17.48 11.24
CA PHE A 107 20.23 -16.86 9.94
C PHE A 107 20.36 -17.90 8.82
N ALA A 108 21.43 -18.69 8.79
CA ALA A 108 21.66 -19.70 7.76
C ALA A 108 20.58 -20.79 7.79
N TYR A 109 20.10 -21.18 8.97
CA TYR A 109 19.02 -22.15 9.14
C TYR A 109 17.73 -21.66 8.47
N PHE A 110 17.24 -20.45 8.81
CA PHE A 110 16.00 -19.90 8.27
C PHE A 110 16.13 -19.47 6.81
N PHE A 111 17.27 -18.89 6.43
CA PHE A 111 17.55 -18.48 5.07
C PHE A 111 17.53 -19.68 4.11
N SER A 112 18.09 -20.82 4.51
CA SER A 112 18.08 -22.05 3.69
C SER A 112 16.68 -22.61 3.43
N ARG A 113 15.70 -22.24 4.25
CA ARG A 113 14.30 -22.71 4.17
C ARG A 113 13.37 -21.67 3.55
N GLY A 114 13.85 -20.45 3.31
CA GLY A 114 13.00 -19.32 2.95
C GLY A 114 11.95 -19.00 4.01
N ALA A 115 12.22 -19.34 5.28
CA ALA A 115 11.29 -19.17 6.38
C ALA A 115 11.57 -17.86 7.14
N ALA A 116 10.51 -17.19 7.59
CA ALA A 116 10.63 -16.04 8.47
C ALA A 116 10.93 -16.47 9.91
N ALA A 117 11.72 -15.66 10.61
CA ALA A 117 12.00 -15.84 12.04
C ALA A 117 12.28 -14.50 12.71
N GLU A 118 12.01 -14.45 14.01
CA GLU A 118 12.32 -13.35 14.90
C GLU A 118 13.04 -13.91 16.12
N ARG A 119 14.14 -13.26 16.53
CA ARG A 119 14.97 -13.72 17.65
C ARG A 119 15.42 -12.54 18.51
N HIS A 120 15.50 -12.80 19.80
CA HIS A 120 16.03 -11.84 20.76
C HIS A 120 17.57 -11.92 20.78
N ILE A 121 18.24 -10.76 20.73
CA ILE A 121 19.69 -10.65 20.95
C ILE A 121 19.90 -10.25 22.41
N SER A 122 20.50 -11.15 23.19
CA SER A 122 20.62 -10.98 24.65
C SER A 122 21.82 -10.13 25.06
N ASP A 123 22.92 -10.13 24.30
CA ASP A 123 24.10 -9.30 24.58
C ASP A 123 23.91 -7.86 24.05
N PRO A 124 23.80 -6.84 24.92
CA PRO A 124 23.61 -5.46 24.48
C PRO A 124 24.80 -4.90 23.69
N LYS A 125 26.03 -5.34 23.99
CA LYS A 125 27.23 -4.86 23.29
C LYS A 125 27.27 -5.41 21.87
N MET A 126 26.98 -6.70 21.71
CA MET A 126 26.81 -7.32 20.40
C MET A 126 25.70 -6.62 19.61
N PHE A 127 24.54 -6.38 20.22
CA PHE A 127 23.44 -5.68 19.56
C PHE A 127 23.86 -4.29 19.07
N GLN A 128 24.53 -3.51 19.92
CA GLN A 128 25.02 -2.18 19.55
C GLN A 128 26.01 -2.23 18.39
N ALA A 129 26.95 -3.17 18.40
CA ALA A 129 27.90 -3.36 17.30
C ALA A 129 27.19 -3.76 16.00
N LEU A 130 26.18 -4.64 16.08
CA LEU A 130 25.37 -5.06 14.94
C LEU A 130 24.59 -3.89 14.33
N VAL A 131 23.98 -3.04 15.16
CA VAL A 131 23.29 -1.83 14.70
C VAL A 131 24.27 -0.87 14.03
N GLN A 132 25.47 -0.69 14.57
CA GLN A 132 26.51 0.15 13.96
C GLN A 132 26.94 -0.39 12.59
N PHE A 133 27.20 -1.70 12.48
CA PHE A 133 27.55 -2.31 11.20
C PHE A 133 26.40 -2.21 10.21
N ALA A 134 25.17 -2.52 10.61
CA ALA A 134 23.99 -2.41 9.75
C ALA A 134 23.75 -0.96 9.27
N SER A 135 24.15 0.04 10.06
CA SER A 135 24.07 1.46 9.70
C SER A 135 25.14 1.91 8.68
N GLU A 136 26.17 1.10 8.40
CA GLU A 136 27.21 1.47 7.46
C GLU A 136 26.62 1.69 6.05
N PRO A 137 27.00 2.76 5.32
CA PRO A 137 26.44 3.08 4.00
C PRO A 137 26.54 1.94 2.96
N ARG A 138 27.51 1.04 3.13
CA ARG A 138 27.71 -0.15 2.28
C ARG A 138 26.49 -1.06 2.25
N HIS A 139 25.71 -1.12 3.33
CA HIS A 139 24.51 -1.97 3.43
C HIS A 139 23.23 -1.29 2.95
N ARG A 140 23.31 -0.01 2.52
CA ARG A 140 22.16 0.81 2.10
C ARG A 140 20.94 0.65 3.03
N PRO A 141 21.13 0.88 4.34
CA PRO A 141 20.07 0.66 5.33
C PRO A 141 18.86 1.54 5.04
N ARG A 142 17.68 0.93 5.07
CA ARG A 142 16.40 1.65 5.05
C ARG A 142 15.89 1.76 6.47
N HIS A 143 15.66 2.99 6.89
CA HIS A 143 15.18 3.32 8.23
C HIS A 143 13.70 3.67 8.16
N TYR A 144 12.92 3.09 9.08
CA TYR A 144 11.50 3.37 9.24
C TYR A 144 11.20 3.66 10.71
N ILE A 145 10.20 4.50 10.95
CA ILE A 145 9.64 4.66 12.29
C ILE A 145 8.89 3.36 12.60
N GLY A 146 9.28 2.70 13.69
CA GLY A 146 8.60 1.51 14.17
C GLY A 146 7.86 1.79 15.48
N GLY A 147 7.05 0.81 15.89
CA GLY A 147 6.28 0.86 17.12
C GLY A 147 4.91 1.52 16.93
N ASN A 148 3.88 0.88 17.47
CA ASN A 148 2.49 1.27 17.23
C ASN A 148 2.21 2.71 17.67
N ALA A 149 2.67 3.12 18.85
CA ALA A 149 2.44 4.46 19.36
C ALA A 149 3.15 5.50 18.50
N ALA A 150 4.39 5.26 18.08
CA ALA A 150 5.11 6.17 17.20
C ALA A 150 4.45 6.31 15.82
N LEU A 151 3.96 5.20 15.24
CA LEU A 151 3.25 5.22 13.97
C LEU A 151 1.91 5.98 14.04
N ILE A 152 1.14 5.77 15.12
CA ILE A 152 -0.09 6.54 15.38
C ILE A 152 0.27 8.02 15.54
N ALA A 153 1.30 8.33 16.31
CA ALA A 153 1.76 9.70 16.51
C ALA A 153 2.20 10.36 15.21
N GLN A 154 2.92 9.65 14.33
CA GLN A 154 3.32 10.15 13.02
C GLN A 154 2.10 10.45 12.13
N LYS A 155 1.11 9.56 12.11
CA LYS A 155 -0.11 9.77 11.34
C LYS A 155 -0.92 10.96 11.86
N ILE A 156 -1.05 11.06 13.18
CA ILE A 156 -1.73 12.17 13.85
C ILE A 156 -0.98 13.48 13.59
N ALA A 157 0.35 13.54 13.77
CA ALA A 157 1.14 14.74 13.50
C ALA A 157 0.98 15.28 12.07
N ASN A 158 0.77 14.40 11.09
CA ASN A 158 0.55 14.79 9.70
C ASN A 158 -0.91 15.14 9.36
N SER A 159 -1.87 14.72 10.19
CA SER A 159 -3.32 14.82 9.88
C SER A 159 -4.08 15.72 10.86
N PHE A 160 -3.48 16.07 11.99
CA PHE A 160 -4.08 16.97 12.97
C PHE A 160 -4.13 18.40 12.40
N PRO A 161 -5.23 19.15 12.64
CA PRO A 161 -5.37 20.54 12.23
C PRO A 161 -4.38 21.48 12.93
#